data_AF-A0A7R9J5A4-F1
#
_entry.id   AF-A0A7R9J5A4-F1
#
_cell.length_a   1.000
_cell.length_b   1.000
_cell.length_c   1.000
_cell.angle_alpha   90.00
_cell.angle_beta   90.00
_cell.angle_gamma   90.00
#
_symmetry.space_group_name_H-M   'P 1'
#
loop_
_entity.id
_entity.type
_entity.pdbx_description
1 polymer ?
#
loop_
_entity_poly.entity_id
_entity_poly.type
_entity_poly.pdbx_seq_one_letter_code
_entity_poly.pdbx_strand_id
1 'polypeptide(L)'
;MSPGRSHAPSYQLFRVGRTASEGLRLFAETGRSHLLELENDIGVLDQFSGSPVPSGLGTSSTRFFVDSAHSRVGPMDAGSDNGLTFTSPDWSSEPPGPVTIITAHSPKHPAGSFFYPDIQELPVLATFHLHKDKVYRLSETQSNNVQPLEEVDNTVKQREMSNDVSFILPSPRVDKIRRSRRCRMSAWSPWSPCSATCGQGQSTRNRKVARPARRGGRPCPSLEEARWCGLDNPCSQLDHQHFDW
;
A
#
# COMPACT_ATOMS: atom_id res chain seq x y z
N MET A 1 -3.40 -17.13 11.48
CA MET A 1 -4.07 -15.96 12.09
C MET A 1 -3.46 -14.71 11.47
N SER A 2 -4.19 -13.60 11.38
CA SER A 2 -3.64 -12.34 10.89
C SER A 2 -3.22 -11.49 12.11
N PRO A 3 -1.93 -11.43 12.46
CA PRO A 3 -1.46 -10.68 13.63
C PRO A 3 -1.52 -9.18 13.36
N GLY A 4 -1.75 -8.41 14.42
CA GLY A 4 -1.73 -6.96 14.44
C GLY A 4 -1.19 -6.45 15.77
N ARG A 5 -0.61 -5.24 15.74
CA ARG A 5 -0.07 -4.58 16.92
C ARG A 5 -0.53 -3.13 16.92
N SER A 6 -1.02 -2.63 18.04
CA SER A 6 -1.10 -1.19 18.28
C SER A 6 0.20 -0.76 18.96
N HIS A 7 0.70 0.42 18.60
CA HIS A 7 2.05 0.79 19.00
C HIS A 7 2.27 2.30 18.94
N ALA A 8 3.26 2.76 19.69
CA ALA A 8 3.76 4.12 19.65
C ALA A 8 4.51 4.40 18.33
N PRO A 9 4.70 5.67 17.92
CA PRO A 9 5.41 6.03 16.70
C PRO A 9 6.87 5.55 16.61
N SER A 10 7.48 5.17 17.74
CA SER A 10 8.83 4.61 17.82
C SER A 10 8.94 3.18 17.30
N TYR A 11 7.84 2.43 17.34
CA TYR A 11 7.78 1.07 16.81
C TYR A 11 7.40 1.08 15.34
N GLN A 12 7.95 0.14 14.59
CA GLN A 12 7.74 0.01 13.17
C GLN A 12 7.62 -1.46 12.79
N LEU A 13 6.41 -1.89 12.45
CA LEU A 13 6.17 -3.22 11.89
C LEU A 13 6.77 -3.32 10.47
N PHE A 14 6.54 -2.31 9.64
CA PHE A 14 7.14 -2.19 8.31
C PHE A 14 7.21 -0.73 7.83
N ARG A 15 8.02 -0.47 6.80
CA ARG A 15 8.06 0.81 6.06
C ARG A 15 8.28 0.58 4.58
N VAL A 16 7.52 1.28 3.74
CA VAL A 16 7.86 1.38 2.31
C VAL A 16 9.28 1.92 2.15
N GLY A 17 10.08 1.26 1.33
CA GLY A 17 11.48 1.60 1.06
C GLY A 17 12.48 1.06 2.09
N ARG A 18 12.05 0.25 3.06
CA ARG A 18 12.93 -0.47 4.00
C ARG A 18 12.76 -1.97 3.80
N THR A 19 13.82 -2.74 4.04
CA THR A 19 13.77 -4.21 4.03
C THR A 19 12.85 -4.70 5.16
N ALA A 20 12.04 -5.71 4.87
CA ALA A 20 11.19 -6.38 5.87
C ALA A 20 12.05 -7.12 6.91
N SER A 21 11.54 -7.24 8.15
CA SER A 21 12.12 -8.15 9.14
C SER A 21 11.91 -9.60 8.73
N GLU A 22 12.67 -10.53 9.33
CA GLU A 22 12.56 -11.96 9.03
C GLU A 22 11.16 -12.51 9.36
N GLY A 23 10.57 -12.11 10.48
CA GLY A 23 9.22 -12.52 10.85
C GLY A 23 8.16 -11.96 9.91
N LEU A 24 8.32 -10.72 9.45
CA LEU A 24 7.39 -10.14 8.48
C LEU A 24 7.52 -10.81 7.11
N ARG A 25 8.74 -11.10 6.67
CA ARG A 25 9.01 -11.87 5.45
C ARG A 25 8.33 -13.23 5.49
N LEU A 26 8.57 -13.99 6.56
CA LEU A 26 7.98 -15.32 6.72
C LEU A 26 6.44 -15.25 6.73
N PHE A 27 5.86 -14.26 7.39
CA PHE A 27 4.42 -14.05 7.41
C PHE A 27 3.88 -13.71 6.01
N ALA A 28 4.56 -12.86 5.25
CA ALA A 28 4.15 -12.48 3.90
C ALA A 28 4.20 -13.67 2.91
N GLU A 29 5.21 -14.54 3.02
CA GLU A 29 5.42 -15.68 2.12
C GLU A 29 4.54 -16.90 2.48
N THR A 30 4.38 -17.19 3.77
CA THR A 30 3.79 -18.46 4.22
C THR A 30 2.53 -18.31 5.06
N GLY A 31 2.18 -17.08 5.47
CA GLY A 31 1.10 -16.81 6.41
C GLY A 31 1.39 -17.24 7.86
N ARG A 32 2.61 -17.71 8.17
CA ARG A 32 3.01 -18.12 9.53
C ARG A 32 3.47 -16.90 10.33
N SER A 33 2.83 -16.64 11.48
CA SER A 33 3.09 -15.44 12.30
C SER A 33 4.06 -15.65 13.47
N HIS A 34 4.46 -16.89 13.78
CA HIS A 34 5.21 -17.20 15.01
C HIS A 34 6.49 -16.38 15.20
N LEU A 35 7.30 -16.18 14.15
CA LEU A 35 8.51 -15.35 14.26
C LEU A 35 8.17 -13.88 14.44
N LEU A 36 7.16 -13.38 13.72
CA LEU A 36 6.72 -11.99 13.83
C LEU A 36 6.22 -11.66 15.23
N GLU A 37 5.59 -12.61 15.90
CA GLU A 37 5.11 -12.47 17.28
C GLU A 37 6.25 -12.45 18.31
N LEU A 38 7.41 -13.03 17.98
CA LEU A 38 8.61 -13.03 18.82
C LEU A 38 9.50 -11.79 18.61
N GLU A 39 9.23 -10.97 17.59
CA GLU A 39 9.98 -9.75 17.33
C GLU A 39 9.73 -8.69 18.42
N ASN A 40 10.78 -7.96 18.77
CA ASN A 40 10.84 -6.96 19.85
C ASN A 40 9.54 -6.15 20.05
N ASP A 41 9.06 -6.08 21.29
CA ASP A 41 7.79 -5.43 21.65
C ASP A 41 7.96 -4.02 22.25
N ILE A 42 9.18 -3.45 22.23
CA ILE A 42 9.39 -2.09 22.76
C ILE A 42 8.55 -1.07 21.97
N GLY A 43 7.61 -0.43 22.67
CA GLY A 43 6.68 0.54 22.10
C GLY A 43 5.39 -0.07 21.54
N VAL A 44 5.18 -1.38 21.67
CA VAL A 44 3.89 -2.05 21.42
C VAL A 44 2.98 -1.85 22.63
N LEU A 45 1.72 -1.47 22.37
CA LEU A 45 0.71 -1.23 23.40
C LEU A 45 -0.23 -2.43 23.56
N ASP A 46 -0.67 -3.01 22.45
CA ASP A 46 -1.55 -4.18 22.42
C ASP A 46 -1.22 -5.06 21.21
N GLN A 47 -1.39 -6.36 21.37
CA GLN A 47 -1.21 -7.36 20.31
C GLN A 47 -2.53 -8.11 20.12
N PHE A 48 -3.02 -8.09 18.89
CA PHE A 48 -4.30 -8.67 18.55
C PHE A 48 -4.18 -9.54 17.30
N SER A 49 -5.14 -10.44 17.10
CA SER A 49 -5.20 -11.23 15.88
C SER A 49 -6.63 -11.34 15.36
N GLY A 50 -6.75 -11.40 14.04
CA GLY A 50 -7.99 -11.72 13.34
C GLY A 50 -7.98 -13.16 12.83
N SER A 51 -9.17 -13.74 12.73
CA SER A 51 -9.35 -15.01 12.02
C SER A 51 -9.03 -14.84 10.53
N PRO A 52 -8.34 -15.80 9.89
CA PRO A 52 -8.08 -15.73 8.45
C PRO A 52 -9.40 -15.81 7.67
N VAL A 53 -9.49 -15.09 6.55
CA VAL A 53 -10.60 -15.22 5.60
C VAL A 53 -10.23 -16.33 4.61
N PRO A 54 -10.97 -17.46 4.56
CA PRO A 54 -10.55 -18.64 3.79
C PRO A 54 -10.74 -18.50 2.28
N SER A 55 -11.44 -17.45 1.82
CA SER A 55 -11.76 -17.17 0.43
C SER A 55 -11.35 -15.75 0.05
N GLY A 56 -11.26 -15.45 -1.24
CA GLY A 56 -10.95 -14.10 -1.74
C GLY A 56 -11.99 -13.03 -1.37
N LEU A 57 -13.14 -13.44 -0.85
CA LEU A 57 -14.19 -12.58 -0.33
C LEU A 57 -14.63 -13.08 1.05
N GLY A 58 -14.65 -12.19 2.03
CA GLY A 58 -15.17 -12.44 3.36
C GLY A 58 -14.77 -11.34 4.33
N THR A 59 -15.16 -11.49 5.58
CA THR A 59 -14.96 -10.49 6.62
C THR A 59 -14.37 -11.13 7.87
N SER A 60 -13.43 -10.43 8.49
CA SER A 60 -12.87 -10.78 9.78
C SER A 60 -12.84 -9.55 10.66
N SER A 61 -13.17 -9.70 11.93
CA SER A 61 -13.24 -8.62 12.91
C SER A 61 -12.52 -9.02 14.18
N THR A 62 -11.80 -8.07 14.77
CA THR A 62 -11.12 -8.25 16.06
C THR A 62 -11.14 -6.93 16.82
N ARG A 63 -10.94 -7.00 18.13
CA ARG A 63 -10.90 -5.82 19.01
C ARG A 63 -9.48 -5.63 19.51
N PHE A 64 -9.09 -4.39 19.61
CA PHE A 64 -7.76 -4.01 20.09
C PHE A 64 -7.82 -2.63 20.76
N PHE A 65 -6.83 -2.35 21.59
CA PHE A 65 -6.66 -1.05 22.24
C PHE A 65 -5.73 -0.18 21.41
N VAL A 66 -6.07 1.11 21.27
CA VAL A 66 -5.27 2.06 20.49
C VAL A 66 -5.25 3.43 21.16
N ASP A 67 -4.14 4.15 21.03
CA ASP A 67 -4.05 5.57 21.31
C ASP A 67 -4.35 6.41 20.04
N SER A 68 -4.58 7.71 20.22
CA SER A 68 -5.37 8.54 19.29
C SER A 68 -4.68 9.00 18.00
N ALA A 69 -3.82 8.21 17.34
CA ALA A 69 -3.00 8.74 16.24
C ALA A 69 -2.67 7.82 15.06
N HIS A 70 -3.61 7.11 14.42
CA HIS A 70 -3.27 6.31 13.22
C HIS A 70 -4.38 6.26 12.16
N SER A 71 -4.03 6.47 10.87
CA SER A 71 -4.91 6.08 9.74
C SER A 71 -4.18 6.06 8.39
N ARG A 72 -3.91 4.85 7.86
CA ARG A 72 -4.02 4.42 6.45
C ARG A 72 -3.44 3.01 6.24
N VAL A 73 -4.13 2.17 5.47
CA VAL A 73 -3.69 0.81 5.08
C VAL A 73 -3.87 0.65 3.56
N GLY A 74 -2.99 -0.10 2.91
CA GLY A 74 -3.04 -0.47 1.50
C GLY A 74 -2.14 -1.69 1.24
N PRO A 75 -2.31 -2.39 0.11
CA PRO A 75 -1.49 -3.55 -0.24
C PRO A 75 -0.03 -3.13 -0.47
N MET A 76 0.90 -3.96 0.01
CA MET A 76 2.34 -3.76 -0.15
C MET A 76 3.01 -5.09 -0.46
N ASP A 77 4.09 -5.03 -1.22
CA ASP A 77 5.00 -6.12 -1.50
C ASP A 77 6.12 -6.10 -0.46
N ALA A 78 6.33 -7.21 0.24
CA ALA A 78 7.38 -7.35 1.25
C ALA A 78 8.81 -7.30 0.66
N GLY A 79 8.95 -7.49 -0.66
CA GLY A 79 10.24 -7.46 -1.36
C GLY A 79 11.12 -8.68 -1.11
N SER A 80 10.52 -9.82 -0.76
CA SER A 80 11.25 -11.03 -0.34
C SER A 80 11.27 -12.15 -1.39
N ASP A 81 10.29 -12.18 -2.31
CA ASP A 81 10.16 -13.15 -3.39
C ASP A 81 10.07 -12.41 -4.75
N ASN A 82 10.68 -12.97 -5.79
CA ASN A 82 10.65 -12.45 -7.16
C ASN A 82 9.47 -12.98 -8.00
N GLY A 83 8.58 -13.78 -7.41
CA GLY A 83 7.38 -14.29 -8.04
C GLY A 83 6.52 -13.18 -8.65
N LEU A 84 6.31 -13.24 -9.97
CA LEU A 84 5.54 -12.23 -10.71
C LEU A 84 4.03 -12.49 -10.66
N THR A 85 3.63 -13.73 -10.43
CA THR A 85 2.23 -14.17 -10.34
C THR A 85 1.91 -14.73 -8.96
N PHE A 86 0.62 -14.75 -8.61
CA PHE A 86 0.13 -15.38 -7.37
C PHE A 86 0.54 -16.85 -7.19
N THR A 87 0.82 -17.55 -8.30
CA THR A 87 1.13 -18.98 -8.33
C THR A 87 2.55 -19.26 -8.83
N SER A 88 3.41 -18.23 -8.85
CA SER A 88 4.82 -18.42 -9.18
C SER A 88 5.47 -19.35 -8.14
N PRO A 89 6.39 -20.24 -8.55
CA PRO A 89 7.23 -20.97 -7.59
C PRO A 89 7.99 -19.97 -6.70
N ASP A 90 8.32 -20.39 -5.47
CA ASP A 90 9.17 -19.62 -4.56
C ASP A 90 10.48 -19.28 -5.27
N TRP A 91 10.72 -17.98 -5.43
CA TRP A 91 11.93 -17.46 -6.01
C TRP A 91 12.48 -16.32 -5.15
N SER A 92 12.98 -16.72 -3.97
CA SER A 92 13.66 -15.85 -3.01
C SER A 92 14.57 -14.79 -3.65
N SER A 93 14.41 -13.55 -3.18
CA SER A 93 15.26 -12.42 -3.56
C SER A 93 16.54 -12.39 -2.73
N GLU A 94 17.69 -12.52 -3.37
CA GLU A 94 19.00 -12.40 -2.72
C GLU A 94 19.82 -11.22 -3.30
N PRO A 95 20.11 -10.16 -2.50
CA PRO A 95 19.61 -9.91 -1.14
C PRO A 95 18.12 -9.52 -1.12
N PRO A 96 17.44 -9.62 0.04
CA PRO A 96 16.06 -9.17 0.18
C PRO A 96 15.90 -7.70 -0.20
N GLY A 97 14.91 -7.40 -1.04
CA GLY A 97 14.58 -6.05 -1.48
C GLY A 97 13.85 -5.24 -0.42
N PRO A 98 13.67 -3.93 -0.64
CA PRO A 98 12.82 -3.09 0.20
C PRO A 98 11.33 -3.37 -0.06
N VAL A 99 10.49 -3.13 0.95
CA VAL A 99 9.03 -3.15 0.82
C VAL A 99 8.58 -2.10 -0.20
N THR A 100 7.77 -2.50 -1.19
CA THR A 100 7.26 -1.59 -2.23
C THR A 100 5.74 -1.61 -2.32
N ILE A 101 5.14 -0.62 -2.99
CA ILE A 101 3.70 -0.59 -3.25
C ILE A 101 3.45 -1.19 -4.63
N ILE A 102 2.61 -2.22 -4.69
CA ILE A 102 2.12 -2.77 -5.96
C ILE A 102 1.11 -1.79 -6.56
N THR A 103 1.29 -1.47 -7.84
CA THR A 103 0.38 -0.60 -8.58
C THR A 103 0.01 -1.25 -9.91
N ALA A 104 -1.00 -0.72 -10.60
CA ALA A 104 -1.41 -1.18 -11.92
C ALA A 104 -0.26 -1.16 -12.96
N HIS A 105 0.81 -0.39 -12.70
CA HIS A 105 1.94 -0.21 -13.61
C HIS A 105 3.29 -0.62 -12.98
N SER A 106 3.30 -1.29 -11.82
CA SER A 106 4.54 -1.70 -11.15
C SER A 106 4.28 -2.91 -10.24
N PRO A 107 4.98 -4.04 -10.43
CA PRO A 107 6.08 -4.27 -11.39
C PRO A 107 5.62 -4.28 -12.86
N LYS A 108 6.46 -3.77 -13.77
CA LYS A 108 6.17 -3.67 -15.20
C LYS A 108 6.46 -4.99 -15.92
N HIS A 109 5.60 -5.98 -15.71
CA HIS A 109 5.73 -7.28 -16.36
C HIS A 109 4.38 -7.75 -16.92
N PRO A 110 4.29 -8.23 -18.18
CA PRO A 110 3.04 -8.72 -18.76
C PRO A 110 2.40 -9.88 -17.97
N ALA A 111 3.22 -10.75 -17.39
CA ALA A 111 2.77 -11.80 -16.48
C ALA A 111 2.54 -11.31 -15.03
N GLY A 112 2.68 -10.01 -14.75
CA GLY A 112 2.46 -9.48 -13.42
C GLY A 112 0.99 -9.62 -13.02
N SER A 113 0.69 -10.29 -11.91
CA SER A 113 -0.68 -10.50 -11.46
C SER A 113 -1.51 -9.21 -11.28
N PHE A 114 -0.84 -8.09 -11.02
CA PHE A 114 -1.46 -6.77 -10.87
C PHE A 114 -1.04 -5.77 -11.96
N PHE A 115 -0.50 -6.24 -13.08
CA PHE A 115 -0.12 -5.37 -14.20
C PHE A 115 -1.31 -5.14 -15.13
N TYR A 116 -1.93 -3.96 -15.01
CA TYR A 116 -3.08 -3.54 -15.80
C TYR A 116 -2.75 -2.22 -16.51
N PRO A 117 -2.25 -2.24 -17.76
CA PRO A 117 -1.73 -1.06 -18.44
C PRO A 117 -2.79 0.01 -18.74
N ASP A 118 -4.07 -0.37 -18.77
CA ASP A 118 -5.17 0.51 -19.16
C ASP A 118 -5.85 1.23 -17.98
N ILE A 119 -5.59 0.81 -16.74
CA ILE A 119 -6.21 1.39 -15.55
C ILE A 119 -5.21 2.21 -14.75
N GLN A 120 -5.64 3.39 -14.29
CA GLN A 120 -4.74 4.31 -13.59
C GLN A 120 -4.38 3.88 -12.17
N GLU A 121 -5.34 3.28 -11.46
CA GLU A 121 -5.20 2.81 -10.07
C GLU A 121 -5.88 1.43 -9.95
N LEU A 122 -5.32 0.54 -9.11
CA LEU A 122 -5.90 -0.76 -8.85
C LEU A 122 -7.26 -0.62 -8.15
N PRO A 123 -8.22 -1.53 -8.41
CA PRO A 123 -9.42 -1.59 -7.59
C PRO A 123 -9.06 -1.89 -6.13
N VAL A 124 -9.93 -1.47 -5.22
CA VAL A 124 -9.74 -1.73 -3.79
C VAL A 124 -9.82 -3.24 -3.53
N LEU A 125 -8.72 -3.84 -3.07
CA LEU A 125 -8.64 -5.29 -2.78
C LEU A 125 -9.20 -5.65 -1.40
N ALA A 126 -9.12 -4.75 -0.44
CA ALA A 126 -9.64 -4.93 0.92
C ALA A 126 -9.99 -3.57 1.53
N THR A 127 -11.01 -3.56 2.38
CA THR A 127 -11.41 -2.38 3.15
C THR A 127 -11.34 -2.69 4.63
N PHE A 128 -10.77 -1.78 5.41
CA PHE A 128 -10.71 -1.88 6.86
C PHE A 128 -11.57 -0.78 7.48
N HIS A 129 -12.45 -1.16 8.40
CA HIS A 129 -13.27 -0.24 9.15
C HIS A 129 -12.83 -0.29 10.62
N LEU A 130 -12.47 0.88 11.16
CA LEU A 130 -12.15 1.03 12.58
C LEU A 130 -13.34 1.69 13.26
N HIS A 131 -14.01 0.93 14.11
CA HIS A 131 -15.10 1.43 14.94
C HIS A 131 -14.61 1.60 16.36
N LYS A 132 -14.77 2.81 16.90
CA LYS A 132 -14.47 3.10 18.29
C LYS A 132 -15.58 2.51 19.15
N ASP A 133 -15.28 1.42 19.84
CA ASP A 133 -16.24 0.72 20.71
C ASP A 133 -16.34 1.43 22.08
N LYS A 134 -15.23 1.53 22.81
CA LYS A 134 -15.19 2.10 24.17
C LYS A 134 -14.05 3.09 24.39
N VAL A 135 -14.16 3.90 25.45
CA VAL A 135 -13.11 4.79 25.94
C VAL A 135 -12.82 4.47 27.39
N TYR A 136 -11.54 4.26 27.68
CA TYR A 136 -11.05 4.06 29.04
C TYR A 136 -10.19 5.26 29.44
N ARG A 137 -10.26 5.63 30.72
CA ARG A 137 -9.40 6.67 31.30
C ARG A 137 -8.69 6.06 32.50
N LEU A 138 -7.39 6.30 32.60
CA LEU A 138 -6.65 5.96 33.82
C LEU A 138 -7.06 6.96 34.90
N SER A 139 -7.56 6.48 36.04
CA SER A 139 -7.76 7.29 37.24
C SER A 139 -6.44 7.37 38.01
N GLU A 140 -5.95 8.59 38.27
CA GLU A 140 -4.83 8.79 39.18
C GLU A 140 -5.36 8.67 40.62
N THR A 141 -5.05 7.56 41.29
CA THR A 141 -5.14 7.50 42.76
C THR A 141 -3.77 7.26 43.34
N GLN A 142 -3.35 8.17 44.24
CA GLN A 142 -2.17 8.01 45.07
C GLN A 142 -2.22 6.66 45.82
N SER A 143 -1.06 5.98 45.89
CA SER A 143 -0.76 4.84 46.77
C SER A 143 -1.39 3.47 46.42
N ASN A 144 -0.63 2.67 45.66
CA ASN A 144 -0.47 1.20 45.80
C ASN A 144 -1.69 0.26 45.78
N ASN A 145 -2.82 0.61 45.17
CA ASN A 145 -3.81 -0.39 44.76
C ASN A 145 -4.34 -0.06 43.36
N VAL A 146 -4.02 -0.92 42.38
CA VAL A 146 -4.59 -0.86 41.03
C VAL A 146 -6.04 -1.32 41.11
N GLN A 147 -6.99 -0.37 41.12
CA GLN A 147 -8.41 -0.65 40.90
C GLN A 147 -8.73 -0.78 39.39
N PRO A 148 -9.87 -1.39 39.02
CA PRO A 148 -10.19 -1.70 37.62
C PRO A 148 -10.33 -0.44 36.76
N LEU A 149 -10.02 -0.57 35.47
CA LEU A 149 -10.28 0.44 34.44
C LEU A 149 -11.73 0.94 34.54
N GLU A 150 -11.94 2.23 34.83
CA GLU A 150 -13.28 2.81 34.82
C GLU A 150 -13.76 2.98 33.37
N GLU A 151 -14.86 2.32 33.03
CA GLU A 151 -15.60 2.54 31.79
C GLU A 151 -16.24 3.94 31.87
N VAL A 152 -15.86 4.82 30.94
CA VAL A 152 -16.55 6.11 30.85
C VAL A 152 -17.89 5.84 30.17
N ASP A 153 -18.97 5.85 30.95
CA ASP A 153 -20.34 5.71 30.46
C ASP A 153 -20.59 6.77 29.37
N ASN A 154 -20.64 6.35 28.11
CA ASN A 154 -21.08 7.19 27.01
C ASN A 154 -22.61 7.24 26.98
N THR A 155 -23.25 7.73 28.06
CA THR A 155 -24.62 8.25 27.97
C THR A 155 -24.62 9.63 27.33
N VAL A 156 -24.01 9.71 26.14
CA VAL A 156 -24.31 10.80 25.22
C VAL A 156 -25.73 10.50 24.74
N LYS A 157 -26.67 11.39 25.09
CA LYS A 157 -28.01 11.44 24.47
C LYS A 157 -27.88 11.04 23.01
N GLN A 158 -28.57 9.97 22.60
CA GLN A 158 -28.82 9.68 21.18
C GLN A 158 -29.51 10.91 20.60
N ARG A 159 -28.73 11.91 20.18
CA ARG A 159 -29.12 12.72 19.04
C ARG A 159 -28.94 11.76 17.89
N GLU A 160 -30.05 11.40 17.25
CA GLU A 160 -30.04 10.79 15.93
C GLU A 160 -29.05 11.59 15.08
N MET A 161 -27.84 11.07 14.96
CA MET A 161 -26.83 11.65 14.11
C MET A 161 -27.16 11.07 12.75
N SER A 162 -27.91 11.87 11.99
CA SER A 162 -28.29 11.63 10.61
C SER A 162 -27.27 10.77 9.89
N ASN A 163 -27.76 9.73 9.23
CA ASN A 163 -27.03 8.89 8.28
C ASN A 163 -26.56 9.75 7.10
N ASP A 164 -25.51 10.53 7.31
CA ASP A 164 -24.66 11.14 6.30
C ASP A 164 -23.47 11.76 7.04
N VAL A 165 -22.28 11.20 6.86
CA VAL A 165 -21.04 11.85 7.32
C VAL A 165 -20.73 13.00 6.35
N SER A 166 -21.53 14.07 6.42
CA SER A 166 -21.18 15.37 5.87
C SER A 166 -20.31 16.07 6.91
N PHE A 167 -19.01 16.17 6.61
CA PHE A 167 -18.01 16.87 7.41
C PHE A 167 -18.38 18.36 7.57
N ILE A 168 -19.01 18.75 8.68
CA ILE A 168 -19.12 20.17 9.07
C ILE A 168 -17.85 20.53 9.84
N LEU A 169 -16.94 21.24 9.16
CA LEU A 169 -15.77 21.85 9.78
C LEU A 169 -16.20 23.07 10.62
N PRO A 170 -15.59 23.33 11.79
CA PRO A 170 -15.80 24.58 12.52
C PRO A 170 -15.37 25.75 11.62
N SER A 171 -16.18 26.81 11.59
CA SER A 171 -15.93 27.98 10.75
C SER A 171 -14.51 28.51 10.98
N PRO A 172 -13.66 28.57 9.94
CA PRO A 172 -12.29 29.01 10.12
C PRO A 172 -12.31 30.53 10.34
N ARG A 173 -11.54 30.99 11.34
CA ARG A 173 -10.97 32.35 11.22
C ARG A 173 -10.26 32.39 9.87
N VAL A 174 -10.65 33.33 9.02
CA VAL A 174 -10.24 33.40 7.61
C VAL A 174 -8.79 33.90 7.53
N ASP A 175 -7.85 33.11 8.03
CA ASP A 175 -6.48 33.19 7.58
C ASP A 175 -6.40 32.37 6.31
N LYS A 176 -6.42 33.06 5.17
CA LYS A 176 -6.45 32.55 3.79
C LYS A 176 -5.76 31.18 3.64
N ILE A 177 -6.50 30.08 3.86
CA ILE A 177 -6.00 28.72 3.68
C ILE A 177 -5.70 28.54 2.20
N ARG A 178 -4.42 28.68 1.84
CA ARG A 178 -3.99 28.45 0.47
C ARG A 178 -4.09 26.94 0.21
N ARG A 179 -5.13 26.52 -0.52
CA ARG A 179 -5.43 25.11 -0.85
C ARG A 179 -4.19 24.33 -1.32
N SER A 180 -3.98 23.12 -0.80
CA SER A 180 -2.95 22.21 -1.32
C SER A 180 -3.29 21.85 -2.78
N ARG A 181 -2.27 21.73 -3.62
CA ARG A 181 -2.46 21.44 -5.06
C ARG A 181 -1.63 20.22 -5.41
N ARG A 182 -2.29 19.22 -6.00
CA ARG A 182 -1.66 18.02 -6.55
C ARG A 182 -0.84 18.38 -7.79
N CYS A 183 0.18 17.59 -8.08
CA CYS A 183 0.92 17.73 -9.33
C CYS A 183 0.01 17.49 -10.56
N ARG A 184 0.22 18.27 -11.62
CA ARG A 184 -0.40 18.06 -12.94
C ARG A 184 0.71 17.88 -13.96
N MET A 185 0.60 16.85 -14.79
CA MET A 185 1.58 16.55 -15.86
C MET A 185 1.04 17.01 -17.22
N SER A 186 1.92 17.12 -18.21
CA SER A 186 1.55 17.31 -19.60
C SER A 186 0.93 16.03 -20.17
N ALA A 187 0.37 16.13 -21.37
CA ALA A 187 0.15 14.95 -22.20
C ALA A 187 1.48 14.21 -22.43
N TRP A 188 1.36 12.91 -22.69
CA TRP A 188 2.49 12.08 -23.11
C TRP A 188 2.97 12.48 -24.51
N SER A 189 4.27 12.32 -24.74
CA SER A 189 4.82 12.28 -26.08
C SER A 189 4.24 11.09 -26.86
N PRO A 190 4.31 11.12 -28.20
CA PRO A 190 4.22 9.89 -28.98
C PRO A 190 5.22 8.85 -28.47
N TRP A 191 4.88 7.59 -28.67
CA TRP A 191 5.78 6.46 -28.45
C TRP A 191 6.97 6.54 -29.40
N SER A 192 8.17 6.25 -28.91
CA SER A 192 9.35 6.07 -29.75
C SER A 192 9.12 4.91 -30.73
N PRO A 193 9.85 4.89 -31.86
CA PRO A 193 10.00 3.66 -32.63
C PRO A 193 10.44 2.50 -31.73
N CYS A 194 10.07 1.28 -32.12
CA CYS A 194 10.52 0.10 -31.40
C CYS A 194 12.05 0.00 -31.47
N SER A 195 12.70 -0.31 -30.35
CA SER A 195 14.16 -0.46 -30.28
C SER A 195 14.70 -1.59 -31.15
N ALA A 196 13.83 -2.54 -31.53
CA ALA A 196 14.15 -3.66 -32.40
C ALA A 196 13.22 -3.64 -33.62
N THR A 197 13.80 -3.94 -34.79
CA THR A 197 13.07 -4.13 -36.05
C THR A 197 12.60 -5.58 -36.24
N CYS A 198 13.11 -6.51 -35.43
CA CYS A 198 12.79 -7.93 -35.40
C CYS A 198 12.83 -8.43 -33.96
N GLY A 199 12.07 -9.48 -33.65
CA GLY A 199 11.90 -9.97 -32.28
C GLY A 199 11.25 -8.95 -31.33
N GLN A 200 11.40 -9.19 -30.03
CA GLN A 200 10.93 -8.28 -28.97
C GLN A 200 11.87 -7.09 -28.80
N GLY A 201 11.30 -5.89 -28.79
CA GLY A 201 11.96 -4.63 -28.46
C GLY A 201 11.15 -3.82 -27.46
N GLN A 202 11.64 -2.62 -27.16
CA GLN A 202 10.97 -1.67 -26.27
C GLN A 202 10.73 -0.34 -26.97
N SER A 203 9.62 0.29 -26.61
CA SER A 203 9.24 1.62 -27.04
C SER A 203 9.03 2.47 -25.79
N THR A 204 9.57 3.68 -25.79
CA THR A 204 9.52 4.61 -24.66
C THR A 204 8.74 5.86 -25.01
N ARG A 205 8.12 6.49 -24.01
CA ARG A 205 7.50 7.81 -24.13
C ARG A 205 7.78 8.63 -22.87
N ASN A 206 7.78 9.94 -23.02
CA ASN A 206 8.05 10.87 -21.94
C ASN A 206 6.94 11.92 -21.79
N ARG A 207 6.87 12.53 -20.61
CA ARG A 207 6.01 13.68 -20.32
C ARG A 207 6.70 14.61 -19.34
N LYS A 208 6.19 15.82 -19.19
CA LYS A 208 6.76 16.83 -18.29
C LYS A 208 5.78 17.20 -17.19
N VAL A 209 6.31 17.74 -16.09
CA VAL A 209 5.48 18.33 -15.04
C VAL A 209 4.92 19.65 -15.54
N ALA A 210 3.62 19.70 -15.84
CA ALA A 210 2.95 20.93 -16.24
C ALA A 210 2.74 21.88 -15.05
N ARG A 211 2.50 21.34 -13.85
CA ARG A 211 2.41 22.09 -12.59
C ARG A 211 2.89 21.22 -11.42
N PRO A 212 3.89 21.66 -10.64
CA PRO A 212 4.39 20.90 -9.50
C PRO A 212 3.40 20.89 -8.33
N ALA A 213 3.54 19.91 -7.46
CA ALA A 213 2.79 19.84 -6.21
C ALA A 213 3.16 20.99 -5.27
N ARG A 214 2.21 21.47 -4.46
CA ARG A 214 2.46 22.50 -3.43
C ARG A 214 1.74 22.17 -2.13
N ARG A 215 2.38 22.57 -1.01
CA ARG A 215 1.82 22.52 0.37
C ARG A 215 1.30 21.12 0.73
N GLY A 216 2.16 20.12 0.61
CA GLY A 216 1.81 18.71 0.90
C GLY A 216 0.88 18.05 -0.12
N GLY A 217 0.67 18.65 -1.30
CA GLY A 217 -0.04 17.99 -2.40
C GLY A 217 0.72 16.77 -2.93
N ARG A 218 -0.01 15.80 -3.50
CA ARG A 218 0.59 14.55 -4.04
C ARG A 218 1.69 14.87 -5.09
N PRO A 219 2.88 14.26 -4.98
CA PRO A 219 3.96 14.45 -5.95
C PRO A 219 3.58 13.89 -7.33
N CYS A 220 4.35 14.26 -8.34
CA CYS A 220 4.14 13.77 -9.71
C CYS A 220 4.55 12.30 -9.81
N PRO A 221 3.77 11.45 -10.47
CA PRO A 221 4.19 10.12 -10.91
C PRO A 221 5.39 10.16 -11.88
N SER A 222 5.86 8.97 -12.30
CA SER A 222 6.93 8.85 -13.31
C SER A 222 6.64 9.69 -14.56
N LEU A 223 7.70 10.34 -15.05
CA LEU A 223 7.71 11.14 -16.28
C LEU A 223 8.09 10.33 -17.51
N GLU A 224 8.46 9.07 -17.32
CA GLU A 224 8.87 8.15 -18.38
C GLU A 224 8.08 6.84 -18.27
N GLU A 225 7.71 6.31 -19.43
CA GLU A 225 6.98 5.07 -19.58
C GLU A 225 7.60 4.25 -20.72
N ALA A 226 7.66 2.94 -20.52
CA ALA A 226 8.21 1.99 -21.47
C ALA A 226 7.19 0.87 -21.66
N ARG A 227 7.05 0.39 -22.90
CA ARG A 227 6.23 -0.76 -23.27
C ARG A 227 7.03 -1.69 -24.16
N TRP A 228 6.69 -2.97 -24.13
CA TRP A 228 7.18 -3.93 -25.11
C TRP A 228 6.53 -3.68 -26.48
N CYS A 229 7.30 -3.93 -27.53
CA CYS A 229 6.89 -3.83 -28.93
C CYS A 229 7.65 -4.86 -29.76
N GLY A 230 7.31 -5.00 -31.04
CA GLY A 230 7.91 -5.98 -31.92
C GLY A 230 6.99 -7.18 -32.16
N LEU A 231 7.41 -8.05 -33.07
CA LEU A 231 6.69 -9.27 -33.45
C LEU A 231 7.42 -10.47 -32.83
N ASP A 232 6.71 -11.55 -32.54
CA ASP A 232 7.31 -12.80 -32.05
C ASP A 232 8.19 -13.51 -33.11
N ASN A 233 8.45 -12.88 -34.26
CA ASN A 233 9.30 -13.41 -35.30
C ASN A 233 10.79 -13.27 -34.91
N PRO A 234 11.55 -14.37 -34.87
CA PRO A 234 12.96 -14.32 -34.55
C PRO A 234 13.74 -13.57 -35.65
N CYS A 235 14.73 -12.77 -35.22
CA CYS A 235 15.62 -12.03 -36.11
C CYS A 235 16.41 -12.91 -37.09
N SER A 236 16.40 -14.24 -36.91
CA SER A 236 17.08 -15.21 -37.76
C SER A 236 16.37 -15.51 -39.09
N GLN A 237 15.19 -14.95 -39.36
CA GLN A 237 14.44 -15.20 -40.61
C GLN A 237 14.42 -14.03 -41.61
N LEU A 238 15.12 -12.93 -41.32
CA LEU A 238 15.11 -11.72 -42.18
C LEU A 238 16.31 -11.59 -43.14
N ASP A 239 17.00 -12.70 -43.46
CA ASP A 239 18.19 -12.66 -44.34
C ASP A 239 17.94 -13.08 -45.80
N HIS A 240 16.68 -13.15 -46.27
CA HIS A 240 16.42 -13.69 -47.62
C HIS A 240 15.51 -12.91 -48.56
N GLN A 241 15.03 -11.69 -48.28
CA GLN A 241 14.15 -11.00 -49.25
C GLN A 241 14.32 -9.49 -49.36
N HIS A 242 15.56 -8.97 -49.37
CA HIS A 242 15.72 -7.58 -49.84
C HIS A 242 17.08 -7.20 -50.43
N PHE A 243 17.53 -7.90 -51.48
CA PHE A 243 18.39 -7.31 -52.51
C PHE A 243 18.18 -8.05 -53.84
N ASP A 244 17.19 -7.63 -54.62
CA ASP A 244 17.14 -7.92 -56.06
C ASP A 244 17.64 -6.67 -56.81
N TRP A 245 18.70 -6.87 -57.60
CA TRP A 245 19.30 -5.90 -58.53
C TRP A 245 18.54 -5.83 -59.85
#